data_AF-A0A645G533-F1
#
_entry.id   AF-A0A645G533-F1
#
_cell.length_a   1.000
_cell.length_b   1.000
_cell.length_c   1.000
_cell.angle_alpha   90.00
_cell.angle_beta   90.00
_cell.angle_gamma   90.00
#
_symmetry.space_group_name_H-M   'P 1'
#
loop_
_entity.id
_entity.type
_entity.pdbx_description
1 polymer ?
#
loop_
_entity_poly.entity_id
_entity_poly.type
_entity_poly.pdbx_seq_one_letter_code
_entity_poly.pdbx_strand_id
1 'polypeptide(L)'
;MFDFSTSPSDVDFLASYDGKAYENTLIFVVEYPLIHQKLTLRGALTYQMESEGYAFLLGLSYALLDNLHVFGKATIYGALGTKSSLYKSWDDNDVVMVGLQAWF
;
A
#
# COMPACT_ATOMS: atom_id res chain seq x y z
N MET A 1 11.26 9.11 -38.85
CA MET A 1 12.06 9.20 -37.62
C MET A 1 11.23 10.05 -36.67
N PHE A 2 10.62 9.44 -35.65
CA PHE A 2 9.83 10.19 -34.67
C PHE A 2 10.80 10.98 -33.79
N ASP A 3 10.62 12.29 -33.74
CA ASP A 3 11.40 13.21 -32.92
C ASP A 3 10.82 13.19 -31.50
N PHE A 4 11.62 12.73 -30.54
CA PHE A 4 11.25 12.61 -29.13
C PHE A 4 11.74 13.83 -28.34
N SER A 5 11.65 15.04 -28.91
CA SER A 5 11.92 16.26 -28.15
C SER A 5 10.84 16.43 -27.08
N THR A 6 11.14 16.05 -25.84
CA THR A 6 10.24 16.16 -24.69
C THR A 6 9.98 17.63 -24.37
N SER A 7 8.84 18.16 -24.81
CA SER A 7 8.35 19.47 -24.37
C SER A 7 7.88 19.35 -22.92
N PRO A 8 8.13 20.34 -22.04
CA PRO A 8 7.59 20.36 -20.69
C PRO A 8 6.05 20.35 -20.61
N SER A 9 5.38 20.64 -21.74
CA SER A 9 3.93 20.60 -21.90
C SER A 9 3.42 19.28 -22.48
N ASP A 10 4.30 18.29 -22.71
CA ASP A 10 3.91 16.99 -23.22
C ASP A 10 3.12 16.22 -22.16
N VAL A 11 2.03 15.59 -22.57
CA VAL A 11 1.14 14.84 -21.68
C VAL A 11 1.90 13.67 -21.04
N ASP A 12 2.84 13.09 -21.78
CA ASP A 12 3.71 12.02 -21.28
C ASP A 12 4.68 12.52 -20.20
N PHE A 13 5.12 13.78 -20.29
CA PHE A 13 5.95 14.41 -19.25
C PHE A 13 5.11 14.81 -18.03
N LEU A 14 3.88 15.29 -18.22
CA LEU A 14 2.97 15.65 -17.13
C LEU A 14 2.41 14.45 -16.38
N ALA A 15 2.23 13.31 -17.06
CA ALA A 15 1.81 12.05 -16.45
C ALA A 15 2.99 11.23 -15.90
N SER A 16 4.23 11.72 -16.05
CA SER A 16 5.42 11.03 -15.58
C SER A 16 5.59 11.13 -14.06
N TYR A 17 6.13 10.08 -13.45
CA TYR A 17 6.49 10.08 -12.04
C TYR A 17 7.81 10.82 -11.87
N ASP A 18 7.74 12.13 -11.65
CA ASP A 18 8.91 13.01 -11.48
C ASP A 18 9.84 13.01 -12.71
N GLY A 19 9.28 13.15 -13.91
CA GLY A 19 10.05 13.19 -15.17
C GLY A 19 10.43 11.81 -15.72
N LYS A 20 10.00 10.72 -15.07
CA LYS A 20 10.25 9.33 -15.50
C LYS A 20 8.97 8.64 -15.96
N ALA A 21 9.04 7.99 -17.12
CA ALA A 21 7.94 7.23 -17.71
C ALA A 21 7.71 5.84 -17.06
N TYR A 22 8.36 5.55 -15.93
CA TYR A 22 8.27 4.27 -15.22
C TYR A 22 8.12 4.50 -13.72
N GLU A 23 7.43 3.56 -13.06
CA GLU A 23 7.26 3.53 -11.61
C GLU A 23 7.65 2.15 -11.09
N ASN A 24 8.71 2.10 -10.29
CA ASN A 24 9.17 0.92 -9.59
C ASN A 24 8.51 0.88 -8.21
N THR A 25 7.84 -0.24 -7.93
CA THR A 25 7.19 -0.46 -6.64
C THR A 25 7.88 -1.59 -5.90
N LEU A 26 8.33 -1.31 -4.67
CA LEU A 26 8.79 -2.31 -3.73
C LEU A 26 7.63 -2.77 -2.86
N ILE A 27 7.46 -4.09 -2.75
CA ILE A 27 6.45 -4.69 -1.88
C ILE A 27 7.15 -5.62 -0.91
N PHE A 28 6.93 -5.40 0.37
CA PHE A 28 7.43 -6.24 1.45
C PHE A 28 6.24 -6.74 2.26
N VAL A 29 6.17 -8.05 2.50
CA VAL A 29 5.09 -8.67 3.28
C VAL A 29 5.70 -9.63 4.29
N VAL A 30 5.30 -9.48 5.54
CA VAL A 30 5.61 -10.41 6.62
C VAL A 30 4.31 -10.90 7.21
N GLU A 31 4.23 -12.21 7.38
CA GLU A 31 3.15 -12.87 8.10
C GLU A 31 3.76 -13.74 9.18
N TYR A 32 3.25 -13.63 10.39
CA TYR A 32 3.74 -14.37 11.54
C TYR A 32 2.57 -15.01 12.31
N PRO A 33 2.44 -16.35 12.25
CA PRO A 33 1.46 -17.07 13.03
C PRO A 33 1.94 -17.28 14.47
N LEU A 34 1.07 -16.98 15.42
CA LEU A 34 1.26 -17.02 16.87
C LEU A 34 0.16 -17.91 17.49
N ILE A 35 0.37 -18.32 18.76
CA ILE A 35 -0.63 -19.03 19.59
C ILE A 35 -1.25 -20.23 18.85
N HIS A 36 -0.44 -21.24 18.49
CA HIS A 36 -0.91 -22.41 17.73
C HIS A 36 -1.70 -22.04 16.47
N GLN A 37 -1.24 -21.01 15.74
CA GLN A 37 -1.87 -20.49 14.53
C GLN A 37 -3.26 -19.86 14.75
N LYS A 38 -3.70 -19.64 16.00
CA LYS A 38 -4.94 -18.93 16.29
C LYS A 38 -4.81 -17.43 16.15
N LEU A 39 -3.61 -16.86 16.31
CA LEU A 39 -3.37 -15.44 16.14
C LEU A 39 -2.41 -15.24 14.97
N THR A 40 -2.80 -14.47 13.96
CA THR A 40 -1.92 -14.15 12.82
C THR A 40 -1.69 -12.66 12.78
N LEU A 41 -0.41 -12.26 12.83
CA LEU A 41 0.02 -10.90 12.59
C LEU A 41 0.51 -10.80 11.14
N ARG A 42 0.06 -9.79 10.40
CA ARG A 42 0.53 -9.49 9.05
C ARG A 42 0.91 -8.02 8.95
N GLY A 43 2.08 -7.76 8.39
CA GLY A 43 2.50 -6.43 7.97
C GLY A 43 2.82 -6.46 6.48
N ALA A 44 2.32 -5.49 5.73
CA ALA A 44 2.72 -5.27 4.36
C ALA A 44 3.10 -3.81 4.15
N LEU A 45 4.21 -3.57 3.46
CA LEU A 45 4.67 -2.25 3.06
C LEU A 45 4.77 -2.22 1.54
N THR A 46 4.14 -1.23 0.94
CA THR A 46 4.30 -0.89 -0.47
C THR A 46 4.97 0.46 -0.54
N TYR A 47 6.06 0.57 -1.29
CA TYR A 47 6.80 1.82 -1.49
C TYR A 47 7.03 2.05 -2.98
N GLN A 48 6.60 3.21 -3.47
CA GLN A 48 6.83 3.67 -4.85
C GLN A 48 8.12 4.51 -4.85
N MET A 49 9.13 4.06 -5.60
CA MET A 49 10.46 4.67 -5.54
C MET A 49 10.52 6.05 -6.20
N GLU A 50 9.76 6.26 -7.28
CA GLU A 50 9.79 7.49 -8.06
C GLU A 50 8.89 8.57 -7.48
N SER A 51 7.72 8.19 -6.97
CA SER A 51 6.77 9.11 -6.32
C SER A 51 7.08 9.30 -4.82
N GLU A 52 7.92 8.44 -4.23
CA GLU A 52 8.28 8.40 -2.80
C GLU A 52 7.08 8.18 -1.86
N GLY A 53 5.96 7.70 -2.41
CA GLY A 53 4.77 7.35 -1.67
C GLY A 53 4.86 5.95 -1.06
N TYR A 54 4.23 5.75 0.09
CA TYR A 54 4.08 4.44 0.70
C TYR A 54 2.65 4.16 1.15
N ALA A 55 2.34 2.87 1.21
CA ALA A 55 1.19 2.33 1.91
C ALA A 55 1.67 1.25 2.87
N PHE A 56 1.31 1.40 4.15
CA PHE A 56 1.61 0.44 5.18
C PHE A 56 0.32 -0.21 5.67
N LEU A 57 0.21 -1.52 5.51
CA LEU A 57 -0.95 -2.32 5.88
C LEU A 57 -0.58 -3.20 7.07
N LEU A 58 -1.29 -3.03 8.17
CA LEU A 58 -1.23 -3.89 9.34
C LEU A 58 -2.48 -4.73 9.43
N GLY A 59 -2.33 -6.00 9.77
CA GLY A 59 -3.42 -6.94 9.96
C GLY A 59 -3.18 -7.79 11.20
N LEU A 60 -4.22 -7.93 12.00
CA LEU A 60 -4.30 -8.89 13.09
C LEU A 60 -5.53 -9.75 12.86
N SER A 61 -5.40 -11.06 12.95
CA SER A 61 -6.51 -12.00 12.84
C SER A 61 -6.47 -12.98 13.99
N TYR A 62 -7.60 -13.23 14.65
CA TYR A 62 -7.74 -14.18 15.75
C TYR A 62 -8.85 -15.18 15.48
N ALA A 63 -8.53 -16.47 15.49
CA ALA A 63 -9.46 -17.57 15.35
C ALA A 63 -10.19 -17.82 16.68
N LEU A 64 -11.48 -17.49 16.74
CA LEU A 64 -12.36 -17.85 17.86
C LEU A 64 -12.73 -19.33 17.80
N LEU A 65 -13.06 -19.80 16.59
CA LEU A 65 -13.39 -21.17 16.23
C LEU A 65 -12.71 -21.49 14.89
N ASP A 66 -12.71 -22.76 14.48
CA ASP A 66 -12.13 -23.14 13.18
C ASP A 66 -12.80 -22.40 12.00
N ASN A 67 -14.08 -22.07 12.15
CA ASN A 67 -14.90 -21.39 11.14
C ASN A 67 -15.21 -19.91 11.44
N LEU A 68 -14.74 -19.36 12.57
CA LEU A 68 -15.03 -17.97 12.98
C LEU A 68 -13.77 -17.25 13.40
N HIS A 69 -13.48 -16.14 12.74
CA HIS A 69 -12.28 -15.33 12.94
C HIS A 69 -12.66 -13.87 13.18
N VAL A 70 -12.00 -13.22 14.12
CA VAL A 70 -12.06 -11.76 14.32
C VAL A 70 -10.83 -11.17 13.66
N PHE A 71 -10.98 -10.07 12.93
CA PHE A 71 -9.83 -9.38 12.36
C PHE A 71 -9.87 -7.88 12.64
N GLY A 72 -8.68 -7.31 12.80
CA GLY A 72 -8.42 -5.88 12.76
C GLY A 72 -7.42 -5.59 11.66
N LYS A 73 -7.69 -4.60 10.82
CA LYS A 73 -6.80 -4.13 9.76
C LYS A 73 -6.65 -2.64 9.89
N ALA A 74 -5.42 -2.15 9.72
CA ALA A 74 -5.13 -0.74 9.58
C ALA A 74 -4.38 -0.53 8.27
N THR A 75 -4.70 0.52 7.55
CA THR A 75 -3.96 0.94 6.37
C THR A 75 -3.61 2.40 6.54
N ILE A 76 -2.32 2.67 6.46
CA ILE A 76 -1.72 3.99 6.63
C ILE A 76 -1.08 4.36 5.30
N TYR A 77 -1.44 5.52 4.77
CA TYR A 77 -0.85 6.05 3.56
C TYR A 77 0.11 7.20 3.90
N GLY A 78 1.00 7.53 2.98
CA GLY A 78 1.86 8.69 3.15
C GLY A 78 2.89 8.83 2.04
N ALA A 79 3.75 9.84 2.16
CA ALA A 79 4.89 10.04 1.28
C ALA A 79 6.05 10.68 2.04
N LEU A 80 7.29 10.26 1.74
CA LEU A 80 8.49 10.75 2.43
C LEU A 80 9.05 12.06 1.84
N GLY A 81 8.49 12.53 0.71
CA GLY A 81 9.03 13.66 -0.05
C GLY A 81 8.03 14.74 -0.46
N THR A 82 8.56 15.75 -1.14
CA THR A 82 7.75 16.86 -1.68
C THR A 82 7.05 16.50 -2.99
N LYS A 83 7.42 15.39 -3.62
CA LYS A 83 6.91 14.94 -4.92
C LYS A 83 5.42 14.60 -4.88
N SER A 84 4.76 14.72 -6.03
CA SER A 84 3.36 14.36 -6.19
C SER A 84 3.24 12.83 -6.26
N SER A 85 2.63 12.23 -5.24
CA SER A 85 2.37 10.79 -5.18
C SER A 85 0.88 10.55 -4.96
N LEU A 86 0.34 9.47 -5.51
CA LEU A 86 -1.02 9.02 -5.22
C LEU A 86 -1.22 8.84 -3.71
N TYR A 87 -0.25 8.25 -3.01
CA TYR A 87 -0.35 8.02 -1.57
C TYR A 87 -0.30 9.30 -0.75
N LYS A 88 0.35 10.35 -1.24
CA LYS A 88 0.30 11.69 -0.64
C LYS A 88 -1.09 12.31 -0.72
N SER A 89 -1.82 12.05 -1.80
CA SER A 89 -3.22 12.49 -1.89
C SER A 89 -4.17 11.71 -0.98
N TRP A 90 -3.71 10.56 -0.47
CA TRP A 90 -4.48 9.66 0.40
C TRP A 90 -3.97 9.68 1.85
N ASP A 91 -3.08 10.61 2.21
CA ASP A 91 -2.53 10.78 3.57
C ASP A 91 -3.64 10.99 4.62
N ASP A 92 -4.74 11.65 4.24
CA ASP A 92 -5.92 11.84 5.10
C ASP A 92 -6.91 10.67 5.06
N ASN A 93 -6.61 9.59 4.32
CA ASN A 93 -7.51 8.47 4.09
C ASN A 93 -7.02 7.19 4.77
N ASP A 94 -6.36 7.34 5.91
CA ASP A 94 -6.03 6.21 6.77
C ASP A 94 -7.30 5.48 7.21
N VAL A 95 -7.30 4.15 7.06
CA VAL A 95 -8.47 3.32 7.35
C VAL A 95 -8.15 2.30 8.44
N VAL A 96 -9.02 2.25 9.44
CA VAL A 96 -9.06 1.17 10.43
C VAL A 96 -10.34 0.38 10.26
N MET A 97 -10.22 -0.92 10.06
CA MET A 97 -11.33 -1.85 9.89
C MET A 97 -11.27 -2.93 10.95
N VAL A 98 -12.39 -3.17 11.63
CA VAL A 98 -12.55 -4.30 12.55
C VAL A 98 -13.75 -5.10 12.09
N GLY A 99 -13.64 -6.42 12.09
CA GLY A 99 -14.71 -7.27 11.58
C GLY A 99 -14.65 -8.71 12.10
N LEU A 100 -15.73 -9.42 11.80
CA LEU A 100 -15.88 -10.85 12.01
C LEU A 100 -15.99 -11.52 10.63
N GLN A 101 -15.32 -12.64 10.48
CA GLN A 101 -15.38 -13.47 9.29
C GLN A 101 -15.79 -14.88 9.70
N ALA A 102 -16.94 -15.31 9.20
CA ALA A 102 -17.48 -16.64 9.45
C ALA A 102 -17.61 -17.41 8.13
N TRP A 103 -17.32 -18.70 8.16
CA TRP A 103 -17.55 -19.62 7.06
C TRP A 103 -18.62 -20.65 7.46
N PHE A 104 -19.58 -20.89 6.58
CA PHE A 104 -20.74 -21.77 6.79
C PHE A 104 -20.84 -22.82 5.69
#